data_AF-A0A0D0VNC2-F1
#
_entry.id   AF-A0A0D0VNC2-F1
#
_cell.length_a   1.000
_cell.length_b   1.000
_cell.length_c   1.000
_cell.angle_alpha   90.00
_cell.angle_beta   90.00
_cell.angle_gamma   90.00
#
_symmetry.space_group_name_H-M   'P 1'
#
loop_
_entity.id
_entity.type
_entity.pdbx_description
1 polymer ?
#
loop_
_entity_poly.entity_id
_entity_poly.type
_entity_poly.pdbx_seq_one_letter_code
_entity_poly.pdbx_strand_id
1 'polypeptide(L)'
;MAVSSRLLLSQYATDARVAEADVQVKKKDAELLRFESGEEELAALISFVTSTTSNVIPHLDPSVPLDPSVILDFDPSHPNARDDLLLLQAEINALYPLVLYGRMRDPRYREIKRLLSEVKITPAPLVIEVDQRKDHKVFIPTVARLLGDELPVITLQGKKLGGYKEIMAMHEAGTLKDRLQKDGAVLVRELKKKKKGVKEQERIENERVLGPAPVVDDE
;
A
#
# COMPACT_ATOMS: atom_id res chain seq x y z
N MET A 1 7.44 43.27 -54.81
CA MET A 1 7.02 42.95 -53.42
C MET A 1 7.21 41.46 -53.09
N ALA A 2 8.43 40.90 -53.20
CA ALA A 2 8.65 39.46 -52.96
C ALA A 2 9.61 39.14 -51.80
N VAL A 3 10.26 40.17 -51.23
CA VAL A 3 11.30 40.00 -50.20
C VAL A 3 10.70 39.87 -48.80
N SER A 4 9.51 40.43 -48.56
CA SER A 4 8.87 40.48 -47.24
C SER A 4 8.30 39.12 -46.79
N SER A 5 7.86 38.26 -47.72
CA SER A 5 7.27 36.95 -47.40
C SER A 5 8.30 35.91 -46.92
N ARG A 6 9.54 35.94 -47.44
CA ARG A 6 10.62 35.03 -46.99
C ARG A 6 11.15 35.38 -45.60
N LEU A 7 11.19 36.67 -45.25
CA LEU A 7 11.61 37.13 -43.92
C LEU A 7 10.63 36.70 -42.83
N LEU A 8 9.32 36.80 -43.10
CA LEU A 8 8.28 36.33 -42.18
C LEU A 8 8.34 34.81 -41.98
N LEU A 9 8.44 34.00 -43.05
CA LEU A 9 8.58 32.54 -42.91
C LEU A 9 9.83 32.12 -42.14
N SER A 10 10.93 32.86 -42.29
CA SER A 10 12.17 32.60 -41.54
C SER A 10 12.01 32.89 -40.06
N GLN A 11 11.26 33.94 -39.69
CA GLN A 11 10.99 34.30 -38.29
C GLN A 11 10.08 33.29 -37.60
N TYR A 12 9.01 32.83 -38.25
CA TYR A 12 8.15 31.78 -37.68
C TYR A 12 8.89 30.44 -37.46
N ALA A 13 9.82 30.09 -38.36
CA ALA A 13 10.62 28.87 -38.22
C ALA A 13 11.66 28.97 -37.09
N THR A 14 12.21 30.16 -36.84
CA THR A 14 13.09 30.38 -35.68
C THR A 14 12.31 30.40 -34.37
N ASP A 15 11.14 31.04 -34.34
CA ASP A 15 10.31 31.11 -33.12
C ASP A 15 9.77 29.72 -32.72
N ALA A 16 9.39 28.89 -33.71
CA ALA A 16 9.00 27.51 -33.46
C ALA A 16 10.16 26.66 -32.93
N ARG A 17 11.37 26.83 -33.46
CA ARG A 17 12.57 26.13 -32.96
C ARG A 17 13.01 26.60 -31.58
N VAL A 18 12.85 27.89 -31.28
CA VAL A 18 13.11 28.43 -29.94
C VAL A 18 12.07 27.91 -28.96
N ALA A 19 10.78 27.85 -29.33
CA ALA A 19 9.74 27.25 -28.51
C ALA A 19 9.94 25.74 -28.30
N GLU A 20 10.33 24.98 -29.33
CA GLU A 20 10.67 23.55 -29.21
C GLU A 20 11.93 23.33 -28.36
N ALA A 21 12.93 24.19 -28.49
CA ALA A 21 14.13 24.17 -27.67
C ALA A 21 13.83 24.56 -26.22
N ASP A 22 12.97 25.54 -25.96
CA ASP A 22 12.53 25.95 -24.62
C ASP A 22 11.65 24.88 -23.97
N VAL A 23 10.83 24.17 -24.75
CA VAL A 23 10.09 22.99 -24.29
C VAL A 23 11.05 21.83 -23.98
N GLN A 24 12.09 21.61 -24.80
CA GLN A 24 13.12 20.59 -24.55
C GLN A 24 14.05 20.93 -23.38
N VAL A 25 14.36 22.21 -23.17
CA VAL A 25 15.16 22.71 -22.04
C VAL A 25 14.33 22.65 -20.76
N LYS A 26 13.04 23.03 -20.78
CA LYS A 26 12.12 22.78 -19.66
C LYS A 26 11.93 21.29 -19.35
N LYS A 27 12.00 20.41 -20.37
CA LYS A 27 12.00 18.95 -20.18
C LYS A 27 13.30 18.41 -19.57
N LYS A 28 14.41 19.13 -19.72
CA LYS A 28 15.72 18.74 -19.20
C LYS A 28 15.92 19.09 -17.73
N ASP A 29 15.21 20.11 -17.24
CA ASP A 29 15.25 20.58 -15.84
C ASP A 29 13.96 20.29 -15.07
N ALA A 30 13.05 19.46 -15.62
CA ALA A 30 11.97 18.89 -14.82
C ALA A 30 12.61 17.93 -13.81
N GLU A 31 12.88 18.47 -12.62
CA GLU A 31 13.47 17.76 -11.50
C GLU A 31 12.65 16.49 -11.26
N LEU A 32 13.24 15.32 -11.56
CA LEU A 32 12.57 14.03 -11.36
C LEU A 32 12.04 13.98 -9.94
N LEU A 33 10.75 13.70 -9.79
CA LEU A 33 10.11 13.54 -8.49
C LEU A 33 10.96 12.58 -7.63
N ARG A 34 11.13 12.94 -6.36
CA ARG A 34 11.74 12.10 -5.33
C ARG A 34 10.80 12.00 -4.14
N PHE A 35 10.84 10.89 -3.44
CA PHE A 35 10.14 10.76 -2.17
C PHE A 35 10.83 11.65 -1.12
N GLU A 36 10.07 12.56 -0.53
CA GLU A 36 10.55 13.46 0.52
C GLU A 36 10.46 12.79 1.90
N SER A 37 9.63 11.75 2.03
CA SER A 37 9.42 11.02 3.28
C SER A 37 9.26 9.52 3.04
N GLY A 38 9.57 8.72 4.07
CA GLY A 38 9.30 7.28 4.05
C GLY A 38 7.81 6.94 3.95
N GLU A 39 6.93 7.86 4.34
CA GLU A 39 5.47 7.68 4.24
C GLU A 39 4.99 7.74 2.78
N GLU A 40 5.57 8.64 1.97
CA GLU A 40 5.31 8.71 0.53
C GLU A 40 5.82 7.46 -0.18
N GLU A 41 7.05 7.07 0.13
CA GLU A 41 7.66 5.87 -0.41
C GLU A 41 6.85 4.62 -0.04
N LEU A 42 6.38 4.52 1.21
CA LEU A 42 5.54 3.41 1.66
C LEU A 42 4.18 3.39 0.96
N ALA A 43 3.56 4.56 0.73
CA ALA A 43 2.30 4.64 0.00
C ALA A 43 2.46 4.19 -1.45
N ALA A 44 3.52 4.63 -2.12
CA ALA A 44 3.87 4.17 -3.47
C ALA A 44 4.14 2.65 -3.51
N LEU A 45 4.87 2.13 -2.52
CA LEU A 45 5.10 0.69 -2.37
C LEU A 45 3.80 -0.08 -2.16
N ILE A 46 2.89 0.40 -1.32
CA ILE A 46 1.57 -0.23 -1.11
C ILE A 46 0.76 -0.19 -2.41
N SER A 47 0.71 0.95 -3.09
CA SER A 47 0.02 1.09 -4.39
C SER A 47 0.53 0.05 -5.38
N PHE A 48 1.85 -0.05 -5.54
CA PHE A 48 2.46 -1.01 -6.44
C PHE A 48 2.13 -2.45 -6.09
N VAL A 49 2.20 -2.86 -4.81
CA VAL A 49 1.93 -4.26 -4.46
C VAL A 49 0.45 -4.61 -4.45
N THR A 50 -0.44 -3.62 -4.40
CA THR A 50 -1.90 -3.83 -4.36
C THR A 50 -2.56 -3.65 -5.73
N SER A 51 -1.93 -2.95 -6.67
CA SER A 51 -2.50 -2.72 -8.00
C SER A 51 -2.63 -4.00 -8.83
N THR A 52 -1.72 -4.97 -8.70
CA THR A 52 -1.86 -6.30 -9.32
C THR A 52 -1.15 -7.38 -8.49
N THR A 53 -1.75 -8.56 -8.39
CA THR A 53 -1.22 -9.71 -7.63
C THR A 53 0.09 -10.29 -8.18
N SER A 54 0.50 -9.86 -9.37
CA SER A 54 1.72 -10.31 -10.06
C SER A 54 2.85 -9.28 -10.02
N ASN A 55 2.67 -8.16 -9.31
CA ASN A 55 3.70 -7.14 -9.23
C ASN A 55 4.91 -7.62 -8.41
N VAL A 56 6.07 -7.50 -9.04
CA VAL A 56 7.37 -7.92 -8.52
C VAL A 56 8.31 -6.73 -8.66
N ILE A 57 8.85 -6.28 -7.54
CA ILE A 57 9.86 -5.23 -7.55
C ILE A 57 11.12 -5.78 -8.24
N PRO A 58 11.68 -5.08 -9.23
CA PRO A 58 12.92 -5.52 -9.87
C PRO A 58 14.07 -5.57 -8.87
N HIS A 59 15.16 -6.23 -9.23
CA HIS A 59 16.34 -6.28 -8.39
C HIS A 59 16.97 -4.88 -8.27
N LEU A 60 16.70 -4.23 -7.14
CA LEU A 60 17.21 -2.92 -6.76
C LEU A 60 17.84 -2.99 -5.36
N ASP A 61 18.69 -2.02 -5.03
CA ASP A 61 19.27 -1.90 -3.70
C ASP A 61 18.21 -1.37 -2.71
N PRO A 62 17.79 -2.17 -1.71
CA PRO A 62 16.76 -1.75 -0.76
C PRO A 62 17.27 -0.74 0.28
N SER A 63 18.59 -0.50 0.34
CA SER A 63 19.23 0.44 1.28
C SER A 63 19.00 1.90 0.91
N VAL A 64 18.61 2.15 -0.35
CA VAL A 64 18.26 3.48 -0.86
C VAL A 64 16.75 3.60 -1.08
N PRO A 65 16.18 4.82 -1.12
CA PRO A 65 14.81 5.04 -1.53
C PRO A 65 14.53 4.42 -2.91
N LEU A 66 13.34 3.83 -3.07
CA LEU A 66 12.86 3.29 -4.34
C LEU A 66 12.85 4.39 -5.41
N ASP A 67 13.21 4.03 -6.64
CA ASP A 67 13.07 4.91 -7.79
C ASP A 67 11.57 5.12 -8.10
N PRO A 68 11.05 6.36 -8.03
CA PRO A 68 9.66 6.66 -8.35
C PRO A 68 9.24 6.18 -9.73
N SER A 69 10.17 6.16 -10.70
CA SER A 69 9.92 5.73 -12.09
C SER A 69 9.64 4.24 -12.22
N VAL A 70 10.02 3.44 -11.22
CA VAL A 70 9.83 1.99 -11.20
C VAL A 70 8.55 1.60 -10.48
N ILE A 71 8.17 2.36 -9.45
CA ILE A 71 7.13 1.99 -8.51
C ILE A 71 5.80 2.72 -8.75
N LEU A 72 5.84 3.94 -9.30
CA LEU A 72 4.65 4.73 -9.62
C LEU A 72 4.08 4.31 -10.97
N ASP A 73 2.76 4.47 -11.11
CA ASP A 73 2.00 4.20 -12.33
C ASP A 73 1.86 5.44 -13.24
N PHE A 74 2.30 6.60 -12.78
CA PHE A 74 2.37 7.85 -13.54
C PHE A 74 3.82 8.30 -13.79
N ASP A 75 4.01 9.21 -14.75
CA ASP A 75 5.33 9.74 -15.11
C ASP A 75 5.84 10.70 -14.01
N PRO A 76 6.94 10.37 -13.30
CA PRO A 76 7.48 11.19 -12.23
C PRO A 76 8.15 12.50 -12.71
N SER A 77 8.35 12.65 -14.03
CA SER A 77 8.93 13.86 -14.62
C SER A 77 7.90 14.91 -15.03
N HIS A 78 6.60 14.58 -14.95
CA HIS A 78 5.57 15.49 -15.42
C HIS A 78 5.31 16.62 -14.41
N PRO A 79 4.82 17.80 -14.86
CA PRO A 79 4.73 19.00 -14.02
C PRO A 79 3.91 18.86 -12.73
N ASN A 80 2.92 17.97 -12.68
CA ASN A 80 2.04 17.79 -11.53
C ASN A 80 2.36 16.50 -10.74
N ALA A 81 3.52 15.87 -10.95
CA ALA A 81 3.88 14.59 -10.33
C ALA A 81 3.82 14.62 -8.79
N ARG A 82 4.06 15.79 -8.20
CA ARG A 82 3.95 15.98 -6.74
C ARG A 82 2.51 15.92 -6.26
N ASP A 83 1.59 16.58 -6.96
CA ASP A 83 0.17 16.59 -6.62
C ASP A 83 -0.43 15.19 -6.80
N ASP A 84 -0.05 14.48 -7.86
CA ASP A 84 -0.46 13.10 -8.11
C ASP A 84 0.05 12.15 -7.01
N LEU A 85 1.28 12.35 -6.52
CA LEU A 85 1.80 11.57 -5.39
C LEU A 85 1.02 11.84 -4.09
N LEU A 86 0.65 13.09 -3.82
CA LEU A 86 -0.16 13.45 -2.64
C LEU A 86 -1.56 12.83 -2.74
N LEU A 87 -2.16 12.85 -3.92
CA LEU A 87 -3.44 12.21 -4.18
C LEU A 87 -3.34 10.70 -3.96
N LEU A 88 -2.32 10.06 -4.56
CA LEU A 88 -2.06 8.63 -4.39
C LEU A 88 -1.92 8.26 -2.92
N GLN A 89 -1.14 9.03 -2.16
CA GLN A 89 -0.97 8.78 -0.73
C GLN A 89 -2.30 8.85 0.03
N ALA A 90 -3.13 9.86 -0.25
CA ALA A 90 -4.45 10.00 0.37
C ALA A 90 -5.38 8.83 0.00
N GLU A 91 -5.39 8.41 -1.26
CA GLU A 91 -6.19 7.27 -1.73
C GLU A 91 -5.76 5.95 -1.07
N ILE A 92 -4.47 5.66 -1.06
CA ILE A 92 -3.93 4.45 -0.44
C ILE A 92 -4.21 4.43 1.06
N ASN A 93 -4.07 5.56 1.74
CA ASN A 93 -4.39 5.67 3.15
C ASN A 93 -5.90 5.55 3.44
N ALA A 94 -6.78 5.93 2.51
CA ALA A 94 -8.22 5.74 2.64
C ALA A 94 -8.65 4.28 2.36
N LEU A 95 -8.03 3.62 1.38
CA LEU A 95 -8.31 2.23 1.01
C LEU A 95 -7.73 1.23 2.01
N TYR A 96 -6.48 1.46 2.42
CA TYR A 96 -5.69 0.59 3.29
C TYR A 96 -5.19 1.35 4.52
N PRO A 97 -6.10 1.91 5.34
CA PRO A 97 -5.72 2.69 6.51
C PRO A 97 -4.97 1.86 7.55
N LEU A 98 -5.19 0.54 7.59
CA LEU A 98 -4.53 -0.37 8.52
C LEU A 98 -3.84 -1.47 7.74
N VAL A 99 -2.51 -1.56 7.83
CA VAL A 99 -1.72 -2.58 7.14
C VAL A 99 -0.90 -3.38 8.15
N LEU A 100 -0.98 -4.70 8.07
CA LEU A 100 -0.19 -5.65 8.86
C LEU A 100 0.85 -6.30 7.96
N TYR A 101 2.12 -6.10 8.28
CA TYR A 101 3.25 -6.78 7.66
C TYR A 101 3.73 -7.89 8.58
N GLY A 102 3.94 -9.09 8.05
CA GLY A 102 4.47 -10.19 8.84
C GLY A 102 4.91 -11.38 8.00
N ARG A 103 5.53 -12.36 8.66
CA ARG A 103 5.95 -13.62 8.04
C ARG A 103 4.90 -14.68 8.32
N MET A 104 4.49 -15.44 7.30
CA MET A 104 3.41 -16.43 7.39
C MET A 104 3.58 -17.41 8.56
N ARG A 105 4.80 -17.91 8.78
CA ARG A 105 5.10 -18.92 9.82
C ARG A 105 5.43 -18.33 11.20
N ASP A 106 5.51 -17.01 11.36
CA ASP A 106 5.81 -16.38 12.65
C ASP A 106 4.59 -16.50 13.61
N PRO A 107 4.73 -17.10 14.80
CA PRO A 107 3.66 -17.16 15.78
C PRO A 107 3.14 -15.77 16.20
N ARG A 108 4.03 -14.77 16.33
CA ARG A 108 3.65 -13.40 16.73
C ARG A 108 2.74 -12.74 15.70
N TYR A 109 3.02 -12.97 14.41
CA TYR A 109 2.17 -12.50 13.31
C TYR A 109 0.79 -13.16 13.36
N ARG A 110 0.73 -14.49 13.57
CA ARG A 110 -0.54 -15.22 13.67
C ARG A 110 -1.39 -14.75 14.85
N GLU A 111 -0.76 -14.39 15.95
CA GLU A 111 -1.42 -13.86 17.14
C GLU A 111 -2.04 -12.47 16.88
N ILE A 112 -1.29 -11.53 16.31
CA ILE A 112 -1.84 -10.23 15.91
C ILE A 112 -2.99 -10.40 14.90
N LYS A 113 -2.82 -11.29 13.91
CA LYS A 113 -3.86 -11.56 12.92
C LYS A 113 -5.14 -12.08 13.56
N ARG A 114 -5.02 -12.95 14.59
CA ARG A 114 -6.17 -13.42 15.38
C ARG A 114 -6.80 -12.28 16.17
N LEU A 115 -6.02 -11.48 16.88
CA LEU A 115 -6.47 -10.33 17.64
C LEU A 115 -7.28 -9.35 16.78
N LEU A 116 -6.78 -9.00 15.58
CA LEU A 116 -7.50 -8.13 14.65
C LEU A 116 -8.80 -8.76 14.13
N SER A 117 -8.89 -10.10 14.08
CA SER A 117 -10.09 -10.82 13.64
C SER A 117 -11.20 -10.94 14.69
N GLU A 118 -10.91 -10.63 15.97
CA GLU A 118 -11.90 -10.65 17.05
C GLU A 118 -12.90 -9.49 16.96
N VAL A 119 -12.54 -8.46 16.23
CA VAL A 119 -13.34 -7.26 16.00
C VAL A 119 -13.60 -7.07 14.51
N LYS A 120 -14.70 -6.41 14.18
CA LYS A 120 -14.97 -5.96 12.82
C LYS A 120 -14.33 -4.61 12.61
N ILE A 121 -13.27 -4.58 11.83
CA ILE A 121 -12.55 -3.37 11.42
C ILE A 121 -13.05 -2.95 10.03
N THR A 122 -13.32 -1.66 9.82
CA THR A 122 -13.77 -1.11 8.54
C THR A 122 -13.02 0.21 8.26
N PRO A 123 -12.30 0.33 7.13
CA PRO A 123 -11.98 -0.69 6.11
C PRO A 123 -11.27 -1.93 6.67
N ALA A 124 -11.33 -3.06 5.94
CA ALA A 124 -10.67 -4.29 6.38
C ALA A 124 -9.14 -4.11 6.37
N PRO A 125 -8.40 -4.65 7.35
CA PRO A 125 -6.95 -4.51 7.38
C PRO A 125 -6.32 -5.20 6.16
N LEU A 126 -5.37 -4.52 5.51
CA LEU A 126 -4.53 -5.15 4.49
C LEU A 126 -3.48 -6.01 5.19
N VAL A 127 -3.33 -7.25 4.75
CA VAL A 127 -2.38 -8.19 5.33
C VAL A 127 -1.35 -8.59 4.28
N ILE A 128 -0.08 -8.28 4.54
CA ILE A 128 1.02 -8.55 3.62
C ILE A 128 1.96 -9.59 4.26
N GLU A 129 1.92 -10.79 3.69
CA GLU A 129 2.81 -11.89 4.06
C GLU A 129 4.12 -11.75 3.28
N VAL A 130 5.08 -11.07 3.89
CA VAL A 130 6.28 -10.55 3.20
C VAL A 130 7.17 -11.67 2.65
N ASP A 131 7.16 -12.85 3.28
CA ASP A 131 7.94 -14.03 2.91
C ASP A 131 7.31 -14.83 1.76
N GLN A 132 6.02 -14.63 1.49
CA GLN A 132 5.30 -15.32 0.41
C GLN A 132 5.44 -14.60 -0.94
N ARG A 133 6.05 -13.42 -0.95
CA ARG A 133 6.24 -12.63 -2.18
C ARG A 133 7.43 -13.13 -3.00
N LYS A 134 7.33 -13.00 -4.33
CA LYS A 134 8.43 -13.36 -5.26
C LYS A 134 9.65 -12.43 -5.10
N ASP A 135 9.41 -11.17 -4.78
CA ASP A 135 10.42 -10.12 -4.55
C ASP A 135 10.82 -9.98 -3.07
N HIS A 136 10.55 -10.96 -2.21
CA HIS A 136 10.81 -10.89 -0.76
C HIS A 136 12.26 -10.45 -0.43
N LYS A 137 13.24 -10.79 -1.28
CA LYS A 137 14.65 -10.40 -1.10
C LYS A 137 14.88 -8.89 -1.14
N VAL A 138 14.04 -8.15 -1.86
CA VAL A 138 14.06 -6.69 -1.94
C VAL A 138 12.99 -6.10 -1.02
N PHE A 139 11.77 -6.67 -1.05
CA PHE A 139 10.64 -6.17 -0.30
C PHE A 139 10.86 -6.17 1.22
N ILE A 140 11.42 -7.26 1.79
CA ILE A 140 11.64 -7.36 3.23
C ILE A 140 12.63 -6.29 3.71
N PRO A 141 13.84 -6.14 3.10
CA PRO A 141 14.74 -5.07 3.48
C PRO A 141 14.19 -3.65 3.25
N THR A 142 13.41 -3.42 2.19
CA THR A 142 12.76 -2.11 1.98
C THR A 142 11.77 -1.78 3.10
N VAL A 143 10.91 -2.73 3.46
CA VAL A 143 9.98 -2.58 4.60
C VAL A 143 10.75 -2.38 5.90
N ALA A 144 11.85 -3.10 6.09
CA ALA A 144 12.72 -2.97 7.26
C ALA A 144 13.35 -1.57 7.37
N ARG A 145 13.80 -0.98 6.25
CA ARG A 145 14.27 0.41 6.22
C ARG A 145 13.17 1.41 6.56
N LEU A 146 11.96 1.20 6.05
CA LEU A 146 10.84 2.14 6.21
C LEU A 146 10.18 2.07 7.60
N LEU A 147 10.04 0.86 8.16
CA LEU A 147 9.24 0.58 9.36
C LEU A 147 10.05 -0.04 10.51
N GLY A 148 11.34 -0.31 10.30
CA GLY A 148 12.22 -1.01 11.23
C GLY A 148 12.30 -2.52 10.99
N ASP A 149 13.38 -3.14 11.46
CA ASP A 149 13.73 -4.55 11.17
C ASP A 149 12.82 -5.60 11.83
N GLU A 150 12.03 -5.22 12.84
CA GLU A 150 11.20 -6.15 13.60
C GLU A 150 9.82 -6.35 12.95
N LEU A 151 9.56 -7.57 12.50
CA LEU A 151 8.23 -8.06 12.11
C LEU A 151 7.64 -8.93 13.22
N PRO A 152 6.31 -8.98 13.38
CA PRO A 152 5.30 -8.24 12.62
C PRO A 152 5.24 -6.75 13.00
N VAL A 153 4.82 -5.90 12.06
CA VAL A 153 4.60 -4.46 12.26
C VAL A 153 3.25 -4.04 11.67
N ILE A 154 2.56 -3.14 12.37
CA ILE A 154 1.31 -2.54 11.93
C ILE A 154 1.54 -1.08 11.58
N THR A 155 0.93 -0.61 10.49
CA THR A 155 0.83 0.81 10.16
C THR A 155 -0.62 1.27 10.19
N LEU A 156 -0.83 2.52 10.62
CA LEU A 156 -2.10 3.23 10.57
C LEU A 156 -1.89 4.51 9.75
N GLN A 157 -2.63 4.69 8.67
CA GLN A 157 -2.55 5.86 7.78
C GLN A 157 -1.12 6.12 7.27
N GLY A 158 -0.45 5.05 6.81
CA GLY A 158 0.93 5.11 6.32
C GLY A 158 2.01 5.26 7.41
N LYS A 159 1.63 5.39 8.68
CA LYS A 159 2.58 5.58 9.80
C LYS A 159 2.71 4.33 10.64
N LYS A 160 3.91 4.04 11.15
CA LYS A 160 4.12 2.93 12.08
C LYS A 160 3.27 3.12 13.34
N LEU A 161 2.38 2.16 13.60
CA LEU A 161 1.58 2.09 14.83
C LEU A 161 2.33 1.35 15.93
N GLY A 162 2.99 0.24 15.59
CA GLY A 162 3.75 -0.58 16.55
C GLY A 162 4.13 -1.96 16.01
N GLY A 163 5.07 -2.60 16.69
CA GLY A 163 5.39 -4.02 16.49
C GLY A 163 4.60 -4.90 17.45
N TYR A 164 5.00 -6.17 17.58
CA TYR A 164 4.29 -7.13 18.41
C TYR A 164 4.13 -6.66 19.87
N LYS A 165 5.20 -6.21 20.52
CA LYS A 165 5.17 -5.83 21.94
C LYS A 165 4.25 -4.64 22.19
N GLU A 166 4.31 -3.62 21.35
CA GLU A 166 3.49 -2.42 21.50
C GLU A 166 2.01 -2.72 21.27
N ILE A 167 1.69 -3.54 20.25
CA ILE A 167 0.30 -3.92 19.95
C ILE A 167 -0.30 -4.75 21.09
N MET A 168 0.43 -5.73 21.62
CA MET A 168 -0.04 -6.54 22.74
C MET A 168 -0.22 -5.70 24.01
N ALA A 169 0.73 -4.81 24.32
CA ALA A 169 0.61 -3.90 25.46
C ALA A 169 -0.62 -2.99 25.35
N MET A 170 -0.91 -2.44 24.15
CA MET A 170 -2.12 -1.64 23.92
C MET A 170 -3.41 -2.47 24.03
N HIS A 171 -3.38 -3.74 23.62
CA HIS A 171 -4.52 -4.64 23.76
C HIS A 171 -4.80 -5.00 25.22
N GLU A 172 -3.77 -5.37 25.98
CA GLU A 172 -3.86 -5.67 27.41
C GLU A 172 -4.32 -4.46 28.22
N ALA A 173 -3.86 -3.26 27.86
CA ALA A 173 -4.31 -2.01 28.45
C ALA A 173 -5.72 -1.57 28.01
N GLY A 174 -6.33 -2.26 27.04
CA GLY A 174 -7.65 -1.91 26.50
C GLY A 174 -7.70 -0.65 25.63
N THR A 175 -6.54 -0.05 25.29
CA THR A 175 -6.43 1.23 24.58
C THR A 175 -6.30 1.08 23.06
N LEU A 176 -6.09 -0.14 22.56
CA LEU A 176 -5.86 -0.39 21.13
C LEU A 176 -7.03 0.06 20.24
N LYS A 177 -8.27 -0.18 20.66
CA LYS A 177 -9.47 0.22 19.90
C LYS A 177 -9.51 1.74 19.72
N ASP A 178 -9.36 2.48 20.81
CA ASP A 178 -9.34 3.94 20.80
C ASP A 178 -8.20 4.48 19.94
N ARG A 179 -7.02 3.84 20.01
CA ARG A 179 -5.87 4.23 19.20
C ARG A 179 -6.11 4.07 17.71
N LEU A 180 -6.76 2.98 17.29
CA LEU A 180 -7.12 2.73 15.89
C LEU A 180 -8.16 3.73 15.37
N GLN A 181 -9.10 4.14 16.23
CA GLN A 181 -10.21 5.01 15.84
C GLN A 181 -9.90 6.52 15.99
N LYS A 182 -8.79 6.87 16.65
CA LYS A 182 -8.44 8.26 17.02
C LYS A 182 -8.57 9.25 15.86
N ASP A 183 -8.09 8.86 14.68
CA ASP A 183 -8.02 9.74 13.50
C ASP A 183 -9.22 9.55 12.56
N GLY A 184 -10.23 8.76 12.97
CA GLY A 184 -11.44 8.48 12.17
C GLY A 184 -11.22 7.59 10.94
N ALA A 185 -9.97 7.26 10.63
CA ALA A 185 -9.53 6.41 9.52
C ALA A 185 -10.14 5.00 9.53
N VAL A 186 -10.40 4.48 10.72
CA VAL A 186 -10.83 3.11 10.94
C VAL A 186 -11.98 3.10 11.93
N LEU A 187 -12.97 2.27 11.65
CA LEU A 187 -14.08 1.99 12.55
C LEU A 187 -13.94 0.58 13.11
N VAL A 188 -13.94 0.45 14.44
CA VAL A 188 -13.89 -0.84 15.13
C VAL A 188 -15.25 -1.14 15.75
N ARG A 189 -15.82 -2.31 15.44
CA ARG A 189 -17.07 -2.80 16.02
C ARG A 189 -16.85 -4.17 16.64
N GLU A 190 -17.52 -4.44 17.74
CA GLU A 190 -17.49 -5.79 18.31
C GLU A 190 -18.27 -6.77 17.43
N LEU A 191 -17.73 -7.97 17.27
CA LEU A 191 -18.45 -9.05 16.60
C LEU A 191 -19.61 -9.50 17.48
N LYS A 192 -20.84 -9.27 17.01
CA LYS A 192 -22.02 -9.85 17.66
C LYS A 192 -21.91 -11.37 17.53
N LYS A 193 -21.70 -12.08 18.65
CA LYS A 193 -21.77 -13.55 18.68
C LYS A 193 -23.11 -13.98 18.10
N LYS A 194 -23.11 -14.74 16.99
CA LYS A 194 -24.34 -15.30 16.42
C LYS A 194 -25.03 -16.14 17.51
N LYS A 195 -26.34 -15.98 17.67
CA LYS A 195 -27.12 -16.81 18.60
C LYS A 195 -27.00 -18.27 18.17
N LYS A 196 -26.85 -19.19 19.14
CA LYS A 196 -26.62 -20.63 18.92
C LYS A 196 -27.57 -21.26 17.88
N GLY A 197 -28.84 -20.83 17.85
CA GLY A 197 -29.84 -21.33 16.89
C GLY A 197 -29.57 -20.96 15.43
N VAL A 198 -28.96 -19.80 15.15
CA VAL A 198 -28.66 -19.35 13.78
C VAL A 198 -27.47 -20.12 13.21
N LYS A 199 -26.49 -20.45 14.04
CA LYS A 199 -25.32 -21.26 13.65
C LYS A 199 -25.73 -22.71 13.32
N GLU A 200 -26.68 -23.26 14.09
CA GLU A 200 -27.20 -24.61 13.84
C GLU A 200 -28.06 -24.65 12.57
N GLN A 201 -28.87 -23.63 12.31
CA GLN A 201 -29.65 -23.52 11.07
C GLN A 201 -28.76 -23.42 9.82
N GLU A 202 -27.72 -22.57 9.83
CA GLU A 202 -26.75 -22.50 8.72
C GLU A 202 -26.00 -23.83 8.52
N ARG A 203 -25.69 -24.56 9.60
CA ARG A 203 -25.07 -25.88 9.50
C ARG A 203 -26.00 -26.89 8.84
N ILE A 204 -27.25 -26.96 9.28
CA ILE A 204 -28.28 -27.84 8.70
C ILE A 204 -28.54 -27.48 7.23
N GLU A 205 -28.56 -26.19 6.89
CA GLU A 205 -28.75 -25.72 5.52
C GLU A 205 -27.55 -26.03 4.63
N ASN A 206 -26.32 -25.83 5.12
CA ASN A 206 -25.10 -26.21 4.41
C ASN A 206 -24.98 -27.73 4.22
N GLU A 207 -25.31 -28.53 5.25
CA GLU A 207 -25.38 -30.00 5.15
C GLU A 207 -26.43 -30.45 4.12
N ARG A 208 -27.54 -29.71 3.99
CA ARG A 208 -28.58 -29.98 2.98
C ARG A 208 -28.15 -29.63 1.55
N VAL A 209 -27.34 -28.56 1.38
CA VAL A 209 -26.92 -28.06 0.06
C VAL A 209 -25.67 -28.76 -0.46
N LEU A 210 -24.67 -29.00 0.39
CA LEU A 210 -23.42 -29.67 0.00
C LEU A 210 -23.44 -31.19 0.19
N GLY A 211 -24.46 -31.73 0.87
CA GLY A 211 -24.45 -33.10 1.36
C GLY A 211 -23.56 -33.25 2.61
N PRO A 212 -23.64 -34.40 3.31
CA PRO A 212 -22.78 -34.66 4.46
C PRO A 212 -21.31 -34.66 4.02
N ALA A 213 -20.44 -34.07 4.84
CA ALA A 213 -18.99 -34.13 4.61
C ALA A 213 -18.57 -35.62 4.48
N PRO A 214 -17.74 -35.97 3.48
CA PRO A 214 -17.25 -37.33 3.36
C PRO A 214 -16.53 -37.72 4.66
N VAL A 215 -16.90 -38.87 5.21
CA VAL A 215 -16.17 -39.48 6.32
C VAL A 215 -14.79 -39.80 5.79
N VAL A 216 -13.79 -39.06 6.25
CA VAL A 216 -12.39 -39.42 6.03
C VAL A 216 -12.10 -40.42 7.14
N ASP A 217 -12.05 -41.71 6.78
CA ASP A 217 -11.52 -42.73 7.66
C ASP A 217 -10.03 -42.45 7.82
N ASP A 218 -9.60 -42.14 9.05
CA ASP A 218 -8.18 -42.01 9.40
C ASP A 218 -7.55 -43.41 9.39
N GLU A 219 -6.89 -43.79 8.29
CA GLU A 219 -5.95 -44.92 8.20
C GLU A 219 -4.52 -44.51 8.58
#